data_AF-A0AA38MA63-F1
#
_entry.id   AF-A0AA38MA63-F1
#
_cell.length_a   1.000
_cell.length_b   1.000
_cell.length_c   1.000
_cell.angle_alpha   90.00
_cell.angle_beta   90.00
_cell.angle_gamma   90.00
#
_symmetry.space_group_name_H-M   'P 1'
#
loop_
_entity.id
_entity.type
_entity.pdbx_description
1 polymer ?
#
loop_
_entity_poly.entity_id
_entity_poly.type
_entity_poly.pdbx_seq_one_letter_code
_entity_poly.pdbx_strand_id
1 'polypeptide(L)'
;MNESGDVVPVLPLFELSLKLHDPMINFVPSIDLTDEDNFVEDMTALIEDIFKMGEVMKRIDPEREGPDYFKDVKSDPTLAKITEEILSRVMLMREDAYEYIKEFDEYVHFWTDDRQEYLRQFLMFGGLLSQEELKRIAELKETPPTVPQFKEQIDQYDDRIKK
;
A
#
# COMPACT_ATOMS: atom_id res chain seq x y z
N MET A 1 -1.04 -17.36 -26.68
CA MET A 1 -2.34 -17.72 -27.27
C MET A 1 -2.60 -19.18 -26.93
N ASN A 2 -3.65 -19.49 -26.20
CA ASN A 2 -4.14 -20.87 -26.07
C ASN A 2 -5.17 -21.13 -27.19
N GLU A 3 -5.52 -22.40 -27.39
CA GLU A 3 -6.31 -22.88 -28.54
C GLU A 3 -7.76 -22.34 -28.60
N SER A 4 -8.19 -21.53 -27.63
CA SER A 4 -9.53 -20.94 -27.56
C SER A 4 -9.60 -19.46 -27.94
N GLY A 5 -8.47 -18.81 -28.26
CA GLY A 5 -8.45 -17.40 -28.66
C GLY A 5 -8.69 -16.40 -27.52
N ASP A 6 -8.88 -16.87 -26.29
CA ASP A 6 -8.94 -16.02 -25.12
C ASP A 6 -7.55 -15.52 -24.73
N VAL A 7 -7.46 -14.22 -24.45
CA VAL A 7 -6.26 -13.63 -23.86
C VAL A 7 -6.15 -14.18 -22.45
N VAL A 8 -5.24 -15.14 -22.25
CA VAL A 8 -4.92 -15.62 -20.90
C VAL A 8 -4.57 -14.39 -20.06
N PRO A 9 -5.31 -14.11 -18.97
CA PRO A 9 -5.01 -12.95 -18.15
C PRO A 9 -3.59 -13.11 -17.63
N VAL A 10 -2.75 -12.12 -17.93
CA VAL A 10 -1.38 -12.07 -17.43
C VAL A 10 -1.49 -11.84 -15.94
N LEU A 11 -1.19 -12.87 -15.15
CA LEU A 11 -1.12 -12.75 -13.71
C LEU A 11 0.09 -11.87 -13.35
N PRO A 12 -0.08 -10.88 -12.46
CA PRO A 12 1.02 -10.05 -12.02
C PRO A 12 2.05 -10.93 -11.28
N LEU A 13 3.34 -10.64 -11.49
CA LEU A 13 4.43 -11.37 -10.84
C LEU A 13 4.54 -11.01 -9.35
N PHE A 14 4.17 -9.78 -9.01
CA PHE A 14 4.22 -9.22 -7.66
C PHE A 14 2.86 -8.62 -7.31
N GLU A 15 2.51 -8.66 -6.04
CA GLU A 15 1.31 -8.07 -5.48
C GLU A 15 1.69 -7.22 -4.28
N LEU A 16 1.14 -6.00 -4.23
CA LEU A 16 1.14 -5.17 -3.03
C LEU A 16 -0.26 -5.19 -2.45
N SER A 17 -0.40 -5.63 -1.20
CA SER A 17 -1.68 -5.61 -0.50
C SER A 17 -1.75 -4.41 0.44
N LEU A 18 -2.74 -3.55 0.26
CA LEU A 18 -3.05 -2.49 1.21
C LEU A 18 -3.74 -3.07 2.44
N LYS A 19 -3.14 -2.91 3.62
CA LYS A 19 -3.68 -3.44 4.88
C LYS A 19 -3.89 -2.33 5.89
N LEU A 20 -5.05 -2.39 6.55
CA LEU A 20 -5.35 -1.55 7.70
C LEU A 20 -4.79 -2.21 8.97
N HIS A 21 -3.80 -1.56 9.57
CA HIS A 21 -3.22 -1.90 10.86
C HIS A 21 -3.48 -0.73 11.81
N ASP A 22 -4.61 -0.75 12.52
CA ASP A 22 -5.07 0.36 13.37
C ASP A 22 -3.92 0.98 14.18
N PRO A 23 -3.66 2.30 14.03
CA PRO A 23 -4.42 3.31 13.28
C PRO A 23 -3.93 3.59 11.84
N MET A 24 -2.93 2.85 11.34
CA MET A 24 -2.24 3.13 10.07
C MET A 24 -2.71 2.23 8.94
N ILE A 25 -2.74 2.78 7.72
CA ILE A 25 -2.89 2.00 6.49
C ILE A 25 -1.52 1.90 5.83
N ASN A 26 -1.04 0.67 5.63
CA ASN A 26 0.28 0.42 5.05
C ASN A 26 0.18 -0.66 3.96
N PHE A 27 1.05 -0.58 2.94
CA PHE A 27 1.23 -1.67 1.99
C PHE A 27 2.07 -2.80 2.59
N VAL A 28 1.79 -4.02 2.15
CA VAL A 28 2.61 -5.20 2.41
C VAL A 28 2.93 -5.87 1.08
N PRO A 29 4.21 -6.01 0.69
CA PRO A 29 5.41 -5.45 1.34
C PRO A 29 5.40 -3.92 1.41
N SER A 30 6.23 -3.34 2.29
CA SER A 30 6.24 -1.90 2.52
C SER A 30 6.73 -1.14 1.28
N ILE A 31 6.18 0.04 1.07
CA ILE A 31 6.64 1.00 0.04
C ILE A 31 7.47 2.14 0.64
N ASP A 32 7.62 2.18 1.97
CA ASP A 32 8.44 3.17 2.66
C ASP A 32 9.92 2.77 2.57
N LEU A 33 10.76 3.68 2.06
CA LEU A 33 12.20 3.45 1.91
C LEU A 33 12.95 3.45 3.24
N THR A 34 12.31 3.89 4.33
CA THR A 34 12.88 3.85 5.67
C THR A 34 12.71 2.50 6.35
N ASP A 35 11.82 1.65 5.84
CA ASP A 35 11.63 0.30 6.33
C ASP A 35 12.75 -0.61 5.79
N GLU A 36 13.27 -1.49 6.66
CA GLU A 36 14.30 -2.48 6.29
C GLU A 36 13.77 -3.47 5.24
N ASP A 37 12.51 -3.89 5.39
CA ASP A 37 11.81 -4.82 4.48
C ASP A 37 10.85 -4.05 3.56
N ASN A 38 11.40 -3.28 2.62
CA ASN A 38 10.62 -2.56 1.62
C ASN A 38 10.77 -3.16 0.21
N PHE A 39 9.74 -2.99 -0.62
CA PHE A 39 9.65 -3.60 -1.93
C PHE A 39 10.77 -3.14 -2.89
N VAL A 40 11.31 -1.93 -2.69
CA VAL A 40 12.44 -1.45 -3.51
C VAL A 40 13.72 -2.21 -3.19
N GLU A 41 13.97 -2.47 -1.92
CA GLU A 41 15.09 -3.31 -1.46
C GLU A 41 14.90 -4.77 -1.92
N ASP A 42 13.69 -5.33 -1.82
CA ASP A 42 13.37 -6.66 -2.34
C ASP A 42 13.72 -6.80 -3.84
N MET A 43 13.32 -5.80 -4.64
CA MET A 43 13.62 -5.77 -6.08
C MET A 43 15.11 -5.58 -6.36
N THR A 44 15.79 -4.75 -5.57
CA THR A 44 17.24 -4.53 -5.69
C THR A 44 18.01 -5.81 -5.36
N ALA A 45 17.67 -6.47 -4.26
CA ALA A 45 18.26 -7.75 -3.85
C ALA A 45 18.02 -8.85 -4.89
N LEU A 46 16.80 -8.93 -5.45
CA LEU A 46 16.49 -9.89 -6.52
C LEU A 46 17.38 -9.67 -7.75
N ILE A 47 17.56 -8.41 -8.17
CA ILE A 47 18.43 -8.06 -9.30
C ILE A 47 19.88 -8.43 -8.98
N GLU A 48 20.35 -8.14 -7.77
CA GLU A 48 21.70 -8.52 -7.34
C GLU A 48 21.92 -10.04 -7.36
N ASP A 49 20.96 -10.81 -6.88
CA ASP A 49 21.02 -12.27 -6.90
C ASP A 49 21.02 -12.83 -8.32
N ILE A 50 20.29 -12.19 -9.25
CA ILE A 50 20.38 -12.50 -10.68
C ILE A 50 21.80 -12.27 -11.21
N PHE A 51 22.44 -11.16 -10.83
CA PHE A 51 23.83 -10.91 -11.22
C PHE A 51 24.80 -11.95 -10.62
N LYS A 52 24.61 -12.36 -9.35
CA LYS A 52 25.44 -13.37 -8.67
C LYS A 52 25.41 -14.74 -9.35
N MET A 53 24.42 -15.04 -10.18
CA MET A 53 24.47 -16.24 -11.04
C MET A 53 25.72 -16.30 -11.92
N GLY A 54 26.32 -15.14 -12.25
CA GLY A 54 27.60 -15.07 -12.95
C GLY A 54 28.79 -15.67 -12.19
N GLU A 55 28.73 -15.75 -10.86
CA GLU A 55 29.77 -16.37 -10.01
C GLU A 55 29.73 -17.91 -10.06
N VAL A 56 28.55 -18.48 -10.32
CA VAL A 56 28.33 -19.93 -10.29
C VAL A 56 29.00 -20.62 -11.48
N MET A 57 29.14 -19.91 -12.61
CA MET A 57 29.72 -20.46 -13.83
C MET A 57 31.23 -20.20 -13.89
N LYS A 58 32.02 -21.29 -13.81
CA LYS A 58 33.47 -21.23 -13.98
C LYS A 58 33.82 -20.79 -15.40
N ARG A 59 34.77 -19.85 -15.50
CA ARG A 59 35.30 -19.40 -16.78
C ARG A 59 36.09 -20.52 -17.46
N ILE A 60 35.77 -20.78 -18.73
CA ILE A 60 36.46 -21.77 -19.56
C ILE A 60 37.67 -21.15 -20.27
N ASP A 61 37.59 -19.86 -20.62
CA ASP A 61 38.63 -19.12 -21.31
C ASP A 61 39.79 -18.76 -20.36
N PRO A 62 40.99 -19.34 -20.55
CA PRO A 62 42.14 -19.12 -19.68
C PRO A 62 42.87 -17.79 -19.93
N GLU A 63 42.58 -17.10 -21.05
CA GLU A 63 43.26 -15.84 -21.40
C GLU A 63 42.59 -14.60 -20.79
N ARG A 64 41.32 -14.71 -20.40
CA ARG A 64 40.58 -13.64 -19.73
C ARG A 64 40.80 -13.64 -18.22
N GLU A 65 40.90 -12.44 -17.66
CA GLU A 65 41.07 -12.22 -16.21
C GLU A 65 39.78 -12.57 -15.44
N GLY A 66 39.93 -13.35 -14.37
CA GLY A 66 38.86 -13.65 -13.40
C GLY A 66 38.34 -15.11 -13.46
N PRO A 67 37.94 -15.68 -12.30
CA PRO A 67 37.55 -17.09 -12.21
C PRO A 67 36.15 -17.40 -12.79
N ASP A 68 35.30 -16.38 -12.93
CA ASP A 68 33.89 -16.48 -13.28
C ASP A 68 33.45 -15.30 -14.17
N TYR A 69 32.14 -15.21 -14.47
CA TYR A 69 31.57 -14.20 -15.36
C TYR A 69 30.97 -12.99 -14.62
N PHE A 70 30.98 -12.95 -13.29
CA PHE A 70 30.29 -11.92 -12.50
C PHE A 70 30.74 -10.50 -12.88
N LYS A 71 32.05 -10.28 -13.00
CA LYS A 71 32.63 -8.98 -13.39
C LYS A 71 32.18 -8.56 -14.78
N ASP A 72 32.13 -9.49 -15.74
CA ASP A 72 31.70 -9.21 -17.12
C ASP A 72 30.23 -8.75 -17.10
N VAL A 73 29.36 -9.50 -16.42
CA VAL A 73 27.92 -9.20 -16.33
C VAL A 73 27.65 -7.89 -15.59
N LYS A 74 28.35 -7.62 -14.48
CA LYS A 74 28.22 -6.34 -13.76
C LYS A 74 28.75 -5.13 -14.54
N SER A 75 29.70 -5.35 -15.45
CA SER A 75 30.26 -4.28 -16.28
C SER A 75 29.48 -4.01 -17.57
N ASP A 76 28.48 -4.85 -17.89
CA ASP A 76 27.70 -4.70 -19.11
C ASP A 76 26.78 -3.46 -19.04
N PRO A 77 26.97 -2.48 -19.93
CA PRO A 77 26.19 -1.24 -19.91
C PRO A 77 24.72 -1.45 -20.29
N THR A 78 24.41 -2.50 -21.06
CA THR A 78 23.04 -2.86 -21.42
C THR A 78 22.30 -3.36 -20.20
N LEU A 79 22.92 -4.25 -19.40
CA LEU A 79 22.33 -4.77 -18.17
C LEU A 79 22.18 -3.68 -17.10
N ALA A 80 23.12 -2.75 -17.02
CA ALA A 80 23.01 -1.57 -16.15
C ALA A 80 21.77 -0.72 -16.54
N LYS A 81 21.58 -0.46 -17.83
CA LYS A 81 20.41 0.29 -18.33
C LYS A 81 19.08 -0.42 -18.04
N ILE A 82 19.01 -1.75 -18.21
CA ILE A 82 17.80 -2.52 -17.90
C ILE A 82 17.50 -2.47 -16.40
N THR A 83 18.53 -2.56 -15.56
CA THR A 83 18.40 -2.44 -14.11
C THR A 83 17.83 -1.09 -13.71
N GLU A 84 18.35 0.00 -14.27
CA GLU A 84 17.84 1.36 -14.07
C GLU A 84 16.37 1.49 -14.50
N GLU A 85 16.01 0.92 -15.65
CA GLU A 85 14.63 0.94 -16.14
C GLU A 85 13.67 0.19 -15.21
N ILE A 86 14.07 -0.97 -14.68
CA ILE A 86 13.26 -1.74 -13.72
C ILE A 86 13.07 -0.93 -12.44
N LEU A 87 14.15 -0.43 -11.84
CA LEU A 87 14.08 0.35 -10.60
C LEU A 87 13.26 1.64 -10.78
N SER A 88 13.40 2.31 -11.93
CA SER A 88 12.58 3.48 -12.26
C SER A 88 11.08 3.16 -12.30
N ARG A 89 10.69 2.02 -12.90
CA ARG A 89 9.29 1.58 -12.91
C ARG A 89 8.78 1.22 -11.52
N VAL A 90 9.62 0.61 -10.69
CA VAL A 90 9.27 0.31 -9.29
C VAL A 90 9.04 1.62 -8.51
N MET A 91 9.88 2.63 -8.72
CA MET A 91 9.69 3.95 -8.10
C MET A 91 8.41 4.65 -8.57
N LEU A 92 8.06 4.56 -9.85
CA LEU A 92 6.79 5.10 -10.35
C LEU A 92 5.59 4.39 -9.73
N MET A 93 5.61 3.06 -9.68
CA MET A 93 4.58 2.27 -9.01
C MET A 93 4.43 2.65 -7.53
N ARG A 94 5.53 2.92 -6.83
CA ARG A 94 5.52 3.41 -5.46
C ARG A 94 4.76 4.75 -5.33
N GLU A 95 5.00 5.70 -6.23
CA GLU A 95 4.27 6.96 -6.22
C GLU A 95 2.78 6.75 -6.49
N ASP A 96 2.42 5.89 -7.45
CA ASP A 96 1.03 5.50 -7.73
C ASP A 96 0.36 4.88 -6.48
N ALA A 97 1.12 4.07 -5.73
CA ALA A 97 0.63 3.46 -4.49
C ALA A 97 0.36 4.51 -3.40
N TYR A 98 1.21 5.54 -3.26
CA TYR A 98 0.92 6.66 -2.35
C TYR A 98 -0.28 7.50 -2.79
N GLU A 99 -0.47 7.70 -4.09
CA GLU A 99 -1.66 8.36 -4.61
C GLU A 99 -2.92 7.55 -4.29
N TYR A 100 -2.86 6.23 -4.43
CA TYR A 100 -3.95 5.33 -4.07
C TYR A 100 -4.33 5.40 -2.58
N ILE A 101 -3.37 5.54 -1.67
CA ILE A 101 -3.66 5.71 -0.22
C ILE A 101 -4.49 6.98 0.03
N LYS A 102 -4.21 8.08 -0.68
CA LYS A 102 -4.92 9.36 -0.48
C LYS A 102 -6.40 9.26 -0.83
N GLU A 103 -6.80 8.31 -1.67
CA GLU A 103 -8.23 8.04 -1.95
C GLU A 103 -8.98 7.60 -0.68
N PHE A 104 -8.26 7.09 0.34
CA PHE A 104 -8.84 6.63 1.60
C PHE A 104 -8.85 7.69 2.72
N ASP A 105 -8.29 8.88 2.49
CA ASP A 105 -8.22 9.95 3.50
C ASP A 105 -9.61 10.34 4.04
N GLU A 106 -10.66 10.27 3.20
CA GLU A 106 -12.04 10.57 3.62
C GLU A 106 -12.62 9.54 4.60
N TYR A 107 -12.06 8.33 4.64
CA TYR A 107 -12.53 7.22 5.47
C TYR A 107 -11.76 7.06 6.79
N VAL A 108 -10.68 7.82 6.99
CA VAL A 108 -9.76 7.70 8.15
C VAL A 108 -10.48 7.66 9.49
N HIS A 109 -11.50 8.52 9.65
CA HIS A 109 -12.33 8.60 10.84
C HIS A 109 -12.94 7.25 11.27
N PHE A 110 -13.17 6.30 10.37
CA PHE A 110 -13.77 5.00 10.72
C PHE A 110 -12.86 4.08 11.55
N TRP A 111 -11.54 4.23 11.43
CA TRP A 111 -10.58 3.43 12.18
C TRP A 111 -9.76 4.25 13.18
N THR A 112 -9.76 5.59 13.07
CA THR A 112 -9.09 6.46 14.06
C THR A 112 -9.99 6.91 15.20
N ASP A 113 -11.30 7.04 14.97
CA ASP A 113 -12.20 7.62 15.98
C ASP A 113 -12.58 6.60 17.06
N ASP A 114 -12.69 7.06 18.31
CA ASP A 114 -13.17 6.25 19.42
C ASP A 114 -14.68 6.01 19.27
N ARG A 115 -15.03 4.78 18.91
CA ARG A 115 -16.42 4.34 18.71
C ARG A 115 -17.29 4.50 19.97
N GLN A 116 -16.71 4.37 21.16
CA GLN A 116 -17.42 4.55 22.41
C GLN A 116 -17.74 6.02 22.65
N GLU A 117 -16.77 6.90 22.39
CA GLU A 117 -16.96 8.34 22.52
C GLU A 117 -17.97 8.86 21.49
N TYR A 118 -17.89 8.36 20.25
CA TYR A 118 -18.89 8.63 19.20
C TYR A 118 -20.30 8.24 19.66
N LEU A 119 -20.47 6.99 20.12
CA LEU A 119 -21.77 6.49 20.56
C LEU A 119 -22.27 7.29 21.77
N ARG A 120 -21.41 7.63 22.72
CA ARG A 120 -21.76 8.43 23.90
C ARG A 120 -22.29 9.80 23.49
N GLN A 121 -21.61 10.48 22.57
CA GLN A 121 -22.05 11.79 22.06
C GLN A 121 -23.39 11.68 21.33
N PHE A 122 -23.54 10.67 20.46
CA PHE A 122 -24.80 10.44 19.76
C PHE A 122 -25.96 10.17 20.73
N LEU A 123 -25.75 9.35 21.78
CA LEU A 123 -26.76 9.05 22.79
C LEU A 123 -27.16 10.26 23.65
N MET A 124 -26.27 11.24 23.84
CA MET A 124 -26.55 12.44 24.61
C MET A 124 -27.22 13.55 23.79
N PHE A 125 -26.83 13.72 22.51
CA PHE A 125 -27.19 14.90 21.72
C PHE A 125 -28.00 14.59 20.45
N GLY A 126 -28.15 13.33 20.08
CA GLY A 126 -29.05 12.90 19.01
C GLY A 126 -28.51 13.09 17.59
N GLY A 127 -27.24 13.49 17.46
CA GLY A 127 -26.56 13.70 16.18
C GLY A 127 -25.05 13.87 16.34
N LEU A 128 -24.35 13.91 15.21
CA LEU A 128 -22.92 14.22 15.11
C LEU A 128 -22.70 15.70 15.50
N LEU A 129 -21.95 15.93 16.58
CA LEU A 129 -21.54 17.27 16.96
C LEU A 129 -20.40 17.74 16.05
N SER A 130 -20.49 18.96 15.54
CA SER A 130 -19.38 19.62 14.85
C SER A 130 -18.21 19.85 15.81
N GLN A 131 -17.00 20.08 15.28
CA GLN A 131 -15.82 20.39 16.11
C GLN A 131 -16.01 21.64 17.00
N GLU A 132 -16.86 22.57 16.58
CA GLU A 132 -17.17 23.79 17.33
C GLU A 132 -18.12 23.50 18.51
N GLU A 133 -19.07 22.59 18.32
CA GLU A 133 -19.98 22.10 19.35
C GLU A 133 -19.25 21.20 20.36
N LEU A 134 -18.34 20.35 19.89
CA LEU A 134 -17.43 19.57 20.75
C LEU A 134 -16.67 20.45 21.75
N LYS A 135 -16.17 21.61 21.32
CA LYS A 135 -15.46 22.57 22.17
C LYS A 135 -16.34 23.21 23.24
N ARG A 136 -17.67 23.19 23.05
CA ARG A 136 -18.66 23.75 23.99
C ARG A 136 -19.64 22.69 24.49
N ILE A 137 -19.24 21.42 24.53
CA ILE A 137 -20.08 20.30 24.98
C ILE A 137 -20.73 20.57 26.36
N ALA A 138 -20.01 21.23 27.27
CA ALA A 138 -20.53 21.58 28.60
C ALA A 138 -21.68 22.61 28.59
N GLU A 139 -21.85 23.34 27.48
CA GLU A 139 -22.88 24.37 27.29
C GLU A 139 -24.07 23.83 26.47
N LEU A 140 -23.95 22.63 25.89
CA LEU A 140 -25.01 22.01 25.09
C LEU A 140 -26.06 21.36 25.99
N LYS A 141 -27.33 21.51 25.60
CA LYS A 141 -28.43 20.81 26.26
C LYS A 141 -28.52 19.39 25.73
N GLU A 142 -28.62 18.42 26.63
CA GLU A 142 -28.85 17.02 26.27
C GLU A 142 -30.18 16.86 25.51
N THR A 143 -30.09 16.24 24.33
CA THR A 143 -31.20 15.94 23.44
C THR A 143 -31.06 14.50 22.94
N PRO A 144 -31.53 13.50 23.70
CA PRO A 144 -31.36 12.11 23.35
C PRO A 144 -31.91 11.78 21.95
N PRO A 145 -31.26 10.86 21.20
CA PRO A 145 -31.68 10.51 19.85
C PRO A 145 -33.06 9.86 19.82
N THR A 146 -33.80 10.17 18.77
CA THR A 146 -35.06 9.53 18.42
C THR A 146 -34.82 8.28 17.57
N VAL A 147 -35.79 7.35 17.55
CA VAL A 147 -35.71 6.13 16.73
C VAL A 147 -35.45 6.43 15.23
N PRO A 148 -36.07 7.45 14.62
CA PRO A 148 -35.73 7.86 13.25
C PRO A 148 -34.25 8.28 13.07
N GLN A 149 -33.65 8.96 14.05
CA GLN A 149 -32.24 9.36 13.99
C GLN A 149 -31.29 8.16 14.10
N PHE A 150 -31.62 7.16 14.92
CA PHE A 150 -30.90 5.88 14.90
C PHE A 150 -30.96 5.22 13.53
N LYS A 151 -32.15 5.18 12.93
CA LYS A 151 -32.35 4.60 11.60
C LYS A 151 -31.51 5.35 10.55
N GLU A 152 -31.55 6.68 10.55
CA GLU A 152 -30.79 7.52 9.62
C GLU A 152 -29.28 7.29 9.74
N GLN A 153 -28.76 7.21 10.97
CA GLN A 153 -27.35 6.90 11.19
C GLN A 153 -26.97 5.51 10.67
N ILE A 154 -27.77 4.48 10.98
CA ILE A 154 -27.52 3.12 10.48
C ILE A 154 -27.57 3.09 8.95
N ASP A 155 -28.59 3.71 8.35
CA ASP A 155 -28.76 3.79 6.90
C ASP A 155 -27.55 4.50 6.25
N GLN A 156 -26.98 5.55 6.87
CA GLN A 156 -25.77 6.21 6.38
C GLN A 156 -24.54 5.29 6.36
N TYR A 157 -24.33 4.46 7.37
CA TYR A 157 -23.22 3.49 7.38
C TYR A 157 -23.48 2.36 6.37
N ASP A 158 -24.71 1.85 6.29
CA ASP A 158 -25.11 0.80 5.36
C ASP A 158 -24.90 1.22 3.89
N ASP A 159 -25.22 2.47 3.56
CA ASP A 159 -25.02 3.01 2.20
C ASP A 159 -23.53 3.13 1.84
N ARG A 160 -22.66 3.38 2.81
CA ARG A 160 -21.19 3.44 2.61
C ARG A 160 -20.56 2.06 2.46
N ILE A 161 -21.17 0.99 3.00
CA ILE A 161 -20.68 -0.40 2.85
C ILE A 161 -21.08 -1.00 1.49
N LYS A 162 -22.20 -0.57 0.91
CA LYS A 162 -22.76 -1.14 -0.34
C LYS A 162 -22.13 -0.58 -1.62
N LYS A 163 -21.23 0.39 -1.50
CA LYS A 163 -20.61 1.10 -2.62
C LYS A 163 -19.23 0.53 -2.90
#